data_AF-A0A0M4NAI5-F1
#
_entry.id   AF-A0A0M4NAI5-F1
#
_cell.length_a   1.000
_cell.length_b   1.000
_cell.length_c   1.000
_cell.angle_alpha   90.00
_cell.angle_beta   90.00
_cell.angle_gamma   90.00
#
_symmetry.space_group_name_H-M   'P 1'
#
loop_
_entity.id
_entity.type
_entity.pdbx_description
1 polymer ?
#
loop_
_entity_poly.entity_id
_entity_poly.type
_entity_poly.pdbx_seq_one_letter_code
_entity_poly.pdbx_strand_id
1 'polypeptide(L)'
;MAGPEKKETSDSKSVSKSPLKTFKIIIDPGHGGLDLKPREDHGDKYDPISDKYLELYKAGASFKGTKEKTIVLELSKELKEILDLTKTEEGFKVFRSYMKSFTNEDLPWIQIDSVMTRNENAEEKDYSLNEDPNAPYRLFDYPDKKNKQIQLGRISFINREKPNLVVSLHLNPSYKEHPGGMAAVLTPSYRTFYVLKGISEGKYAKEKFENSPWKDWMVFKEGWSKLENAIADAWIYFHGYWPNQSGKKADLSAFEGYRQNMVSWKYKDLPGWEELAKVGGRGQYSKTHKHFVAEGKFWEREKAAPELWRREDGREGFGGDNHYASAELMRFVQYGLRKRKTEEKFPEPGPINKPYLSTYALPTFINAISAYLEIGYIDKENDMILMTKRKKDVAISLAAGIYSLVHGMRIKKQNYPYVPVGKKINWKRYENRKEGNYFQIVSE
;
A
#
# COMPACT_ATOMS: atom_id res chain seq x y z
N MET A 1 10.10 34.92 70.39
CA MET A 1 10.90 34.82 69.16
C MET A 1 10.50 33.54 68.45
N ALA A 2 9.59 33.65 67.48
CA ALA A 2 9.15 32.56 66.64
C ALA A 2 10.10 32.46 65.45
N GLY A 3 10.77 31.32 65.29
CA GLY A 3 11.63 31.04 64.13
C GLY A 3 10.77 30.76 62.89
N PRO A 4 11.27 31.06 61.67
CA PRO A 4 10.46 30.99 60.48
C PRO A 4 10.22 29.53 60.07
N GLU A 5 8.95 29.19 59.88
CA GLU A 5 8.50 27.96 59.23
C GLU A 5 9.06 27.88 57.81
N LYS A 6 9.81 26.80 57.54
CA LYS A 6 10.16 26.41 56.17
C LYS A 6 8.88 25.95 55.46
N LYS A 7 8.37 26.78 54.55
CA LYS A 7 7.42 26.34 53.52
C LYS A 7 8.13 25.34 52.61
N GLU A 8 7.79 24.07 52.74
CA GLU A 8 8.01 23.10 51.68
C GLU A 8 7.07 23.46 50.52
N THR A 9 7.64 24.11 49.50
CA THR A 9 7.01 24.19 48.19
C THR A 9 7.02 22.78 47.62
N SER A 10 5.85 22.15 47.59
CA SER A 10 5.61 20.94 46.80
C SER A 10 5.75 21.33 45.33
N ASP A 11 6.97 21.20 44.79
CA ASP A 11 7.19 21.14 43.36
C ASP A 11 6.41 19.95 42.83
N SER A 12 5.21 20.21 42.32
CA SER A 12 4.50 19.29 41.47
C SER A 12 5.39 19.05 40.25
N LYS A 13 6.22 18.00 40.32
CA LYS A 13 6.92 17.47 39.16
C LYS A 13 5.90 17.33 38.05
N SER A 14 5.97 18.20 37.06
CA SER A 14 5.27 18.01 35.80
C SER A 14 5.85 16.75 35.21
N VAL A 15 5.17 15.63 35.43
CA VAL A 15 5.47 14.39 34.74
C VAL A 15 5.22 14.70 33.27
N SER A 16 6.29 14.98 32.54
CA SER A 16 6.30 14.95 31.09
C SER A 16 5.67 13.61 30.69
N LYS A 17 4.41 13.66 30.24
CA LYS A 17 3.68 12.45 29.87
C LYS A 17 4.23 12.02 28.52
N SER A 18 5.12 11.04 28.47
CA SER A 18 5.48 10.40 27.19
C SER A 18 4.24 9.75 26.55
N PRO A 19 4.17 9.63 25.22
CA PRO A 19 3.09 8.89 24.56
C PRO A 19 3.05 7.44 25.05
N LEU A 20 1.85 6.85 25.12
CA LEU A 20 1.62 5.49 25.61
C LEU A 20 2.28 4.43 24.70
N LYS A 21 2.25 4.69 23.38
CA LYS A 21 2.88 3.86 22.35
C LYS A 21 3.22 4.74 21.16
N THR A 22 4.30 4.37 20.47
CA THR A 22 4.64 4.90 19.15
C THR A 22 4.31 3.86 18.08
N PHE A 23 3.70 4.31 16.99
CA PHE A 23 3.33 3.46 15.87
C PHE A 23 3.89 4.03 14.57
N LYS A 24 4.64 3.22 13.81
CA LYS A 24 5.31 3.71 12.60
C LYS A 24 4.48 3.45 11.36
N ILE A 25 4.31 4.50 10.56
CA ILE A 25 3.46 4.50 9.38
C ILE A 25 4.20 5.14 8.21
N ILE A 26 4.05 4.56 7.03
CA ILE A 26 4.45 5.20 5.78
C ILE A 26 3.21 5.74 5.06
N ILE A 27 3.30 6.97 4.61
CA ILE A 27 2.38 7.55 3.63
C ILE A 27 3.09 7.47 2.27
N ASP A 28 2.50 6.76 1.31
CA ASP A 28 3.05 6.58 -0.03
C ASP A 28 2.15 7.29 -1.05
N PRO A 29 2.46 8.55 -1.42
CA PRO A 29 1.76 9.21 -2.51
C PRO A 29 2.15 8.54 -3.83
N GLY A 30 1.17 8.01 -4.56
CA GLY A 30 1.40 7.33 -5.84
C GLY A 30 2.22 8.15 -6.83
N HIS A 31 3.04 7.46 -7.62
CA HIS A 31 3.82 8.02 -8.74
C HIS A 31 4.84 9.08 -8.33
N GLY A 32 4.99 10.18 -9.09
CA GLY A 32 5.89 11.30 -8.79
C GLY A 32 6.81 11.70 -9.94
N GLY A 33 7.28 10.72 -10.71
CA GLY A 33 8.10 10.91 -11.91
C GLY A 33 7.37 11.43 -13.15
N LEU A 34 8.03 11.29 -14.30
CA LEU A 34 7.67 11.75 -15.64
C LEU A 34 7.50 10.57 -16.61
N ASP A 35 6.60 10.74 -17.59
CA ASP A 35 6.46 9.79 -18.70
C ASP A 35 7.54 10.08 -19.77
N LEU A 36 8.72 9.45 -19.61
CA LEU A 36 9.89 9.66 -20.45
C LEU A 36 10.28 8.39 -21.22
N LYS A 37 10.84 8.60 -22.40
CA LYS A 37 11.45 7.57 -23.27
C LYS A 37 12.93 7.91 -23.50
N PRO A 38 13.80 6.91 -23.75
CA PRO A 38 13.51 5.49 -23.91
C PRO A 38 13.33 4.73 -22.58
N ARG A 39 12.76 3.53 -22.62
CA ARG A 39 12.52 2.68 -21.45
C ARG A 39 13.83 2.28 -20.77
N GLU A 40 14.86 2.08 -21.57
CA GLU A 40 16.20 1.67 -21.16
C GLU A 40 16.83 2.68 -20.18
N ASP A 41 16.45 3.96 -20.30
CA ASP A 41 16.98 5.04 -19.47
C ASP A 41 16.03 5.47 -18.35
N HIS A 42 14.72 5.37 -18.58
CA HIS A 42 13.69 5.99 -17.74
C HIS A 42 12.62 5.03 -17.23
N GLY A 43 12.75 3.73 -17.51
CA GLY A 43 11.79 2.70 -17.13
C GLY A 43 11.77 2.38 -15.63
N ASP A 44 10.95 1.40 -15.27
CA ASP A 44 10.86 0.82 -13.93
C ASP A 44 11.08 -0.71 -14.03
N LYS A 45 11.21 -1.39 -12.88
CA LYS A 45 11.43 -2.84 -12.79
C LYS A 45 12.74 -3.24 -13.50
N TYR A 46 13.86 -2.78 -12.95
CA TYR A 46 15.18 -3.16 -13.44
C TYR A 46 15.42 -4.65 -13.22
N ASP A 47 15.74 -5.35 -14.31
CA ASP A 47 16.06 -6.77 -14.32
C ASP A 47 17.57 -6.98 -14.39
N PRO A 48 18.20 -7.50 -13.32
CA PRO A 48 19.63 -7.73 -13.29
C PRO A 48 20.07 -8.91 -14.18
N ILE A 49 19.15 -9.74 -14.66
CA ILE A 49 19.48 -10.81 -15.61
C ILE A 49 19.79 -10.23 -16.99
N SER A 50 18.95 -9.31 -17.46
CA SER A 50 19.05 -8.68 -18.78
C SER A 50 19.73 -7.31 -18.78
N ASP A 51 20.04 -6.75 -17.60
CA ASP A 51 20.58 -5.39 -17.40
C ASP A 51 19.69 -4.30 -18.04
N LYS A 52 18.36 -4.47 -17.92
CA LYS A 52 17.37 -3.59 -18.56
C LYS A 52 16.17 -3.37 -17.65
N TYR A 53 15.52 -2.22 -17.80
CA TYR A 53 14.16 -2.04 -17.28
C TYR A 53 13.16 -2.86 -18.08
N LEU A 54 12.27 -3.58 -17.41
CA LEU A 54 11.26 -4.40 -18.06
C LEU A 54 10.02 -3.60 -18.46
N GLU A 55 9.71 -2.53 -17.73
CA GLU A 55 8.52 -1.70 -17.97
C GLU A 55 8.86 -0.23 -18.21
N LEU A 56 7.99 0.48 -18.93
CA LEU A 56 7.97 1.95 -18.90
C LEU A 56 7.60 2.43 -17.50
N TYR A 57 8.14 3.57 -17.11
CA TYR A 57 7.74 4.21 -15.86
C TYR A 57 6.28 4.70 -15.96
N LYS A 58 5.48 4.40 -14.93
CA LYS A 58 4.07 4.77 -14.87
C LYS A 58 3.91 6.08 -14.11
N ALA A 59 3.72 7.19 -14.83
CA ALA A 59 3.61 8.54 -14.24
C ALA A 59 2.29 8.84 -13.51
N GLY A 60 1.32 7.92 -13.58
CA GLY A 60 -0.02 8.08 -13.00
C GLY A 60 -1.02 8.68 -13.99
N ALA A 61 -2.27 8.72 -13.59
CA ALA A 61 -3.36 9.21 -14.42
C ALA A 61 -3.32 10.74 -14.59
N SER A 62 -3.86 11.22 -15.72
CA SER A 62 -4.06 12.65 -15.97
C SER A 62 -5.39 12.90 -16.66
N PHE A 63 -6.06 14.01 -16.31
CA PHE A 63 -7.31 14.43 -16.93
C PHE A 63 -7.44 15.95 -16.91
N LYS A 64 -7.68 16.55 -18.09
CA LYS A 64 -7.85 18.02 -18.27
C LYS A 64 -6.78 18.86 -17.53
N GLY A 65 -5.51 18.46 -17.64
CA GLY A 65 -4.38 19.14 -17.00
C GLY A 65 -4.16 18.81 -15.53
N THR A 66 -5.12 18.15 -14.86
CA THR A 66 -4.94 17.61 -13.51
C THR A 66 -4.15 16.32 -13.57
N LYS A 67 -3.18 16.14 -12.66
CA LYS A 67 -2.31 14.96 -12.58
C LYS A 67 -2.50 14.28 -11.23
N GLU A 68 -2.68 12.97 -11.24
CA GLU A 68 -2.85 12.15 -10.02
C GLU A 68 -1.73 12.42 -9.01
N LYS A 69 -0.47 12.36 -9.48
CA LYS A 69 0.74 12.54 -8.67
C LYS A 69 0.75 13.84 -7.86
N THR A 70 0.15 14.91 -8.38
CA THR A 70 0.05 16.20 -7.71
C THR A 70 -0.98 16.15 -6.58
N ILE A 71 -2.19 15.68 -6.91
CA ILE A 71 -3.32 15.63 -5.96
C ILE A 71 -3.00 14.72 -4.77
N VAL A 72 -2.48 13.52 -5.03
CA VAL A 72 -2.17 12.56 -3.96
C VAL A 72 -0.98 13.01 -3.12
N LEU A 73 -0.01 13.73 -3.69
CA LEU A 73 1.10 14.32 -2.92
C LEU A 73 0.59 15.37 -1.94
N GLU A 74 -0.25 16.30 -2.41
CA GLU A 74 -0.79 17.35 -1.56
C GLU A 74 -1.68 16.79 -0.45
N LEU A 75 -2.52 15.80 -0.75
CA LEU A 75 -3.34 15.13 0.26
C LEU A 75 -2.45 14.40 1.28
N SER A 76 -1.35 13.79 0.83
CA SER A 76 -0.39 13.12 1.71
C SER A 76 0.34 14.08 2.63
N LYS A 77 0.71 15.28 2.15
CA LYS A 77 1.31 16.34 2.97
C LYS A 77 0.34 16.79 4.07
N GLU A 78 -0.92 17.06 3.70
CA GLU A 78 -1.96 17.41 4.67
C GLU A 78 -2.19 16.29 5.70
N LEU A 79 -2.29 15.03 5.25
CA LEU A 79 -2.40 13.88 6.15
C LEU A 79 -1.20 13.81 7.12
N LYS A 80 0.00 14.00 6.62
CA LYS A 80 1.22 14.01 7.43
C LYS A 80 1.16 15.10 8.51
N GLU A 81 0.76 16.32 8.16
CA GLU A 81 0.62 17.42 9.11
C GLU A 81 -0.36 17.08 10.23
N ILE A 82 -1.52 16.48 9.90
CA ILE A 82 -2.49 16.04 10.91
C ILE A 82 -1.91 14.94 11.80
N LEU A 83 -1.17 13.98 11.25
CA LEU A 83 -0.52 12.93 12.04
C LEU A 83 0.64 13.45 12.89
N ASP A 84 1.37 14.46 12.42
CA ASP A 84 2.48 15.09 13.14
C ASP A 84 2.01 15.81 14.40
N LEU A 85 0.74 16.23 14.47
CA LEU A 85 0.12 16.69 15.72
C LEU A 85 0.21 15.65 16.84
N THR A 86 0.32 14.36 16.54
CA THR A 86 0.46 13.32 17.57
C THR A 86 1.86 13.24 18.20
N LYS A 87 2.84 14.03 17.73
CA LYS A 87 4.22 13.98 18.22
C LYS A 87 4.47 14.74 19.51
N THR A 88 3.63 15.71 19.86
CA THR A 88 3.74 16.50 21.09
C THR A 88 2.43 16.48 21.87
N GLU A 89 2.48 16.81 23.17
CA GLU A 89 1.27 16.81 24.00
C GLU A 89 0.29 17.90 23.54
N GLU A 90 0.82 19.08 23.23
CA GLU A 90 0.08 20.24 22.73
C GLU A 90 -0.55 19.93 21.38
N GLY A 91 0.23 19.35 20.45
CA GLY A 91 -0.29 18.88 19.17
C GLY A 91 -1.38 17.83 19.38
N PHE A 92 -1.21 16.90 20.33
CA PHE A 92 -2.18 15.85 20.55
C PHE A 92 -3.50 16.39 21.12
N LYS A 93 -3.49 17.51 21.86
CA LYS A 93 -4.72 18.24 22.24
C LYS A 93 -5.46 18.74 20.99
N VAL A 94 -4.74 19.27 20.00
CA VAL A 94 -5.32 19.67 18.71
C VAL A 94 -5.84 18.46 17.94
N PHE A 95 -5.05 17.38 17.84
CA PHE A 95 -5.48 16.13 17.21
C PHE A 95 -6.79 15.60 17.83
N ARG A 96 -6.87 15.53 19.16
CA ARG A 96 -8.10 15.13 19.87
C ARG A 96 -9.29 16.02 19.54
N SER A 97 -9.07 17.32 19.35
CA SER A 97 -10.16 18.24 18.94
C SER A 97 -10.77 17.84 17.60
N TYR A 98 -9.94 17.39 16.64
CA TYR A 98 -10.42 16.84 15.38
C TYR A 98 -11.16 15.51 15.58
N MET A 99 -10.67 14.65 16.47
CA MET A 99 -11.28 13.34 16.74
C MET A 99 -12.68 13.44 17.39
N LYS A 100 -13.02 14.57 18.03
CA LYS A 100 -14.39 14.83 18.53
C LYS A 100 -15.45 14.77 17.43
N SER A 101 -15.06 14.92 16.17
CA SER A 101 -15.98 14.70 15.04
C SER A 101 -16.31 13.21 14.87
N PHE A 102 -15.50 12.25 15.32
CA PHE A 102 -15.74 10.81 15.13
C PHE A 102 -16.16 10.08 16.41
N THR A 103 -15.64 10.48 17.58
CA THR A 103 -15.86 9.80 18.86
C THR A 103 -16.21 10.78 20.00
N ASN A 104 -16.85 10.27 21.05
CA ASN A 104 -17.00 10.96 22.34
C ASN A 104 -16.00 10.47 23.39
N GLU A 105 -15.17 9.48 23.05
CA GLU A 105 -14.18 8.93 23.98
C GLU A 105 -13.02 9.88 24.16
N ASP A 106 -12.47 9.92 25.37
CA ASP A 106 -11.16 10.51 25.56
C ASP A 106 -10.10 9.54 25.05
N LEU A 107 -9.33 10.01 24.08
CA LEU A 107 -8.35 9.19 23.38
C LEU A 107 -7.00 9.28 24.09
N PRO A 108 -6.36 8.15 24.41
CA PRO A 108 -5.02 8.18 24.99
C PRO A 108 -4.01 8.71 23.98
N TRP A 109 -2.95 9.34 24.48
CA TRP A 109 -1.90 9.85 23.61
C TRP A 109 -1.10 8.68 23.01
N ILE A 110 -1.33 8.45 21.71
CA ILE A 110 -0.55 7.55 20.86
C ILE A 110 0.20 8.42 19.87
N GLN A 111 1.52 8.28 19.82
CA GLN A 111 2.34 8.94 18.82
C GLN A 111 2.31 8.11 17.53
N ILE A 112 1.97 8.76 16.42
CA ILE A 112 2.06 8.20 15.09
C ILE A 112 3.30 8.80 14.43
N ASP A 113 4.34 7.98 14.28
CA ASP A 113 5.54 8.35 13.56
C ASP A 113 5.34 8.12 12.07
N SER A 114 5.13 9.22 11.32
CA SER A 114 4.78 9.19 9.91
C SER A 114 5.96 9.66 9.03
N VAL A 115 6.27 8.86 8.01
CA VAL A 115 7.28 9.17 6.98
C VAL A 115 6.62 9.08 5.60
N MET A 116 7.01 9.97 4.68
CA MET A 116 6.53 9.96 3.29
C MET A 116 7.56 9.32 2.36
N THR A 117 7.11 8.54 1.36
CA THR A 117 8.02 7.96 0.35
C THR A 117 8.58 8.99 -0.62
N ARG A 118 7.90 10.14 -0.76
CA ARG A 118 8.35 11.31 -1.53
C ARG A 118 7.69 12.58 -1.00
N ASN A 119 8.36 13.72 -1.16
CA ASN A 119 7.87 15.02 -0.69
C ASN A 119 7.63 16.03 -1.82
N GLU A 120 7.94 15.65 -3.06
CA GLU A 120 7.88 16.49 -4.26
C GLU A 120 7.58 15.62 -5.48
N ASN A 121 7.22 16.25 -6.59
CA ASN A 121 7.17 15.63 -7.91
C ASN A 121 8.43 15.98 -8.70
N ALA A 122 8.73 15.20 -9.74
CA ALA A 122 9.84 15.49 -10.65
C ALA A 122 9.72 16.89 -11.28
N GLU A 123 8.50 17.36 -11.54
CA GLU A 123 8.26 18.67 -12.16
C GLU A 123 8.65 19.86 -11.27
N GLU A 124 8.89 19.62 -9.98
CA GLU A 124 9.29 20.65 -9.00
C GLU A 124 10.82 20.78 -8.88
N LYS A 125 11.60 19.99 -9.65
CA LYS A 125 13.07 20.00 -9.64
C LYS A 125 13.68 20.24 -11.00
N ASP A 126 14.81 20.93 -10.98
CA ASP A 126 15.74 20.96 -12.09
C ASP A 126 16.67 19.74 -12.03
N TYR A 127 16.76 19.01 -13.14
CA TYR A 127 17.64 17.86 -13.28
C TYR A 127 18.80 18.19 -14.21
N SER A 128 20.00 17.78 -13.82
CA SER A 128 21.14 17.81 -14.74
C SER A 128 20.98 16.77 -15.86
N LEU A 129 21.68 16.96 -16.98
CA LEU A 129 21.63 16.05 -18.14
C LEU A 129 21.96 14.58 -17.80
N ASN A 130 22.70 14.35 -16.70
CA ASN A 130 23.12 13.01 -16.27
C ASN A 130 22.23 12.39 -15.20
N GLU A 131 21.18 13.11 -14.78
CA GLU A 131 20.21 12.63 -13.81
C GLU A 131 18.97 12.11 -14.51
N ASP A 132 18.37 11.09 -13.91
CA ASP A 132 17.10 10.57 -14.35
C ASP A 132 15.99 11.09 -13.44
N PRO A 133 15.04 11.88 -13.98
CA PRO A 133 13.92 12.41 -13.21
C PRO A 133 13.09 11.33 -12.53
N ASN A 134 13.08 10.11 -13.05
CA ASN A 134 12.28 9.01 -12.51
C ASN A 134 12.96 8.25 -11.37
N ALA A 135 14.28 8.37 -11.21
CA ALA A 135 15.07 7.61 -10.25
C ALA A 135 14.46 7.57 -8.82
N PRO A 136 14.18 8.71 -8.15
CA PRO A 136 13.69 8.69 -6.78
C PRO A 136 12.23 8.20 -6.65
N TYR A 137 11.52 7.96 -7.75
CA TYR A 137 10.10 7.60 -7.75
C TYR A 137 9.85 6.13 -8.18
N ARG A 138 10.89 5.43 -8.64
CA ARG A 138 10.81 4.03 -9.06
C ARG A 138 10.28 3.14 -7.95
N LEU A 139 9.44 2.19 -8.32
CA LEU A 139 8.88 1.25 -7.36
C LEU A 139 9.93 0.23 -6.90
N PHE A 140 10.75 -0.24 -7.84
CA PHE A 140 11.80 -1.24 -7.64
C PHE A 140 13.19 -0.61 -7.53
N ASP A 141 14.15 -1.39 -7.03
CA ASP A 141 15.55 -0.96 -6.98
C ASP A 141 16.13 -0.78 -8.38
N TYR A 142 17.10 0.11 -8.50
CA TYR A 142 17.65 0.52 -9.79
C TYR A 142 19.14 0.85 -9.70
N PRO A 143 19.93 0.64 -10.76
CA PRO A 143 21.33 1.04 -10.77
C PRO A 143 21.46 2.55 -10.89
N ASP A 144 22.32 3.15 -10.07
CA ASP A 144 22.74 4.53 -10.26
C ASP A 144 23.43 4.70 -11.63
N LYS A 145 23.10 5.79 -12.34
CA LYS A 145 23.63 6.01 -13.70
C LYS A 145 25.16 6.20 -13.72
N LYS A 146 25.74 6.80 -12.67
CA LYS A 146 27.17 7.18 -12.62
C LYS A 146 28.04 6.03 -12.13
N ASN A 147 27.67 5.38 -11.04
CA ASN A 147 28.51 4.38 -10.37
C ASN A 147 27.98 2.94 -10.44
N LYS A 148 26.80 2.72 -11.05
CA LYS A 148 26.13 1.43 -11.21
C LYS A 148 25.76 0.72 -9.89
N GLN A 149 25.94 1.36 -8.74
CA GLN A 149 25.50 0.82 -7.47
C GLN A 149 23.98 0.83 -7.41
N ILE A 150 23.41 -0.27 -6.94
CA ILE A 150 21.97 -0.41 -6.76
C ILE A 150 21.49 0.57 -5.68
N GLN A 151 20.56 1.43 -6.07
CA GLN A 151 19.82 2.36 -5.22
C GLN A 151 18.46 1.76 -4.85
N LEU A 152 17.97 2.14 -3.66
CA LEU A 152 16.69 1.67 -3.15
C LEU A 152 15.52 2.32 -3.90
N GLY A 153 14.64 1.49 -4.47
CA GLY A 153 13.32 1.92 -4.90
C GLY A 153 12.36 2.10 -3.72
N ARG A 154 11.13 2.54 -4.01
CA ARG A 154 10.11 2.80 -2.98
C ARG A 154 9.81 1.59 -2.10
N ILE A 155 9.70 0.38 -2.65
CA ILE A 155 9.43 -0.83 -1.85
C ILE A 155 10.56 -1.08 -0.84
N SER A 156 11.81 -0.98 -1.28
CA SER A 156 12.97 -1.22 -0.42
C SER A 156 13.13 -0.13 0.64
N PHE A 157 12.87 1.14 0.27
CA PHE A 157 12.77 2.24 1.22
C PHE A 157 11.72 1.94 2.31
N ILE A 158 10.51 1.54 1.92
CA ILE A 158 9.44 1.18 2.86
C ILE A 158 9.89 0.07 3.79
N ASN A 159 10.49 -0.99 3.27
CA ASN A 159 10.98 -2.11 4.10
C ASN A 159 12.08 -1.68 5.06
N ARG A 160 13.01 -0.81 4.64
CA ARG A 160 14.05 -0.24 5.52
C ARG A 160 13.45 0.56 6.67
N GLU A 161 12.33 1.25 6.43
CA GLU A 161 11.63 1.99 7.46
C GLU A 161 10.89 1.09 8.47
N LYS A 162 10.67 -0.21 8.17
CA LYS A 162 10.02 -1.19 9.05
C LYS A 162 8.65 -0.74 9.61
N PRO A 163 7.74 -0.18 8.79
CA PRO A 163 6.47 0.35 9.28
C PRO A 163 5.52 -0.77 9.67
N ASN A 164 4.58 -0.44 10.54
CA ASN A 164 3.45 -1.31 10.83
C ASN A 164 2.36 -1.22 9.75
N LEU A 165 2.11 -0.01 9.25
CA LEU A 165 1.10 0.32 8.24
C LEU A 165 1.71 1.15 7.11
N VAL A 166 1.35 0.84 5.88
CA VAL A 166 1.61 1.67 4.69
C VAL A 166 0.28 2.12 4.13
N VAL A 167 0.08 3.43 4.03
CA VAL A 167 -1.09 4.05 3.39
C VAL A 167 -0.67 4.55 2.02
N SER A 168 -1.06 3.83 0.96
CA SER A 168 -0.75 4.21 -0.42
C SER A 168 -1.95 4.89 -1.04
N LEU A 169 -1.76 6.11 -1.54
CA LEU A 169 -2.83 6.98 -2.05
C LEU A 169 -2.70 7.14 -3.56
N HIS A 170 -3.75 6.75 -4.28
CA HIS A 170 -3.87 6.76 -5.73
C HIS A 170 -5.22 7.32 -6.19
N LEU A 171 -5.31 7.70 -7.46
CA LEU A 171 -6.56 8.05 -8.14
C LEU A 171 -6.63 7.28 -9.45
N ASN A 172 -7.78 6.65 -9.71
CA ASN A 172 -7.95 5.86 -10.92
C ASN A 172 -8.64 6.67 -12.03
N PRO A 173 -8.34 6.46 -13.32
CA PRO A 173 -9.29 6.78 -14.37
C PRO A 173 -10.56 5.92 -14.25
N SER A 174 -11.70 6.51 -14.59
CA SER A 174 -12.97 5.80 -14.59
C SER A 174 -13.36 5.28 -15.98
N TYR A 175 -14.22 4.27 -16.04
CA TYR A 175 -14.93 3.92 -17.27
C TYR A 175 -16.19 4.79 -17.43
N LYS A 176 -16.77 4.80 -18.64
CA LYS A 176 -18.00 5.55 -18.93
C LYS A 176 -19.11 5.20 -17.92
N GLU A 177 -19.77 6.20 -17.34
CA GLU A 177 -20.84 6.03 -16.32
C GLU A 177 -20.39 5.47 -14.96
N HIS A 178 -19.09 5.31 -14.70
CA HIS A 178 -18.62 4.93 -13.36
C HIS A 178 -19.12 5.94 -12.30
N PRO A 179 -19.60 5.48 -11.13
CA PRO A 179 -20.17 6.37 -10.08
C PRO A 179 -19.13 7.23 -9.32
N GLY A 180 -17.85 7.21 -9.69
CA GLY A 180 -16.76 7.70 -8.85
C GLY A 180 -16.63 6.93 -7.52
N GLY A 181 -16.11 7.60 -6.50
CA GLY A 181 -15.94 7.06 -5.15
C GLY A 181 -14.56 6.45 -4.91
N MET A 182 -14.48 5.49 -4.00
CA MET A 182 -13.20 4.94 -3.54
C MET A 182 -13.14 3.42 -3.73
N ALA A 183 -11.96 2.84 -3.84
CA ALA A 183 -11.77 1.39 -3.86
C ALA A 183 -10.46 0.98 -3.19
N ALA A 184 -10.42 -0.23 -2.64
CA ALA A 184 -9.17 -0.82 -2.19
C ALA A 184 -8.45 -1.50 -3.35
N VAL A 185 -7.12 -1.57 -3.28
CA VAL A 185 -6.30 -2.38 -4.19
C VAL A 185 -5.73 -3.55 -3.40
N LEU A 186 -6.02 -4.77 -3.83
CA LEU A 186 -5.67 -5.98 -3.10
C LEU A 186 -4.86 -6.94 -3.98
N THR A 187 -3.97 -7.66 -3.32
CA THR A 187 -3.32 -8.84 -3.87
C THR A 187 -3.56 -10.01 -2.91
N PRO A 188 -3.99 -11.18 -3.39
CA PRO A 188 -4.21 -12.32 -2.51
C PRO A 188 -2.87 -12.92 -2.03
N SER A 189 -2.94 -13.89 -1.12
CA SER A 189 -1.76 -14.62 -0.67
C SER A 189 -1.38 -15.78 -1.59
N TYR A 190 -0.28 -16.47 -1.25
CA TYR A 190 0.13 -17.72 -1.88
C TYR A 190 -1.02 -18.72 -2.05
N ARG A 191 -1.95 -18.79 -1.08
CA ARG A 191 -3.06 -19.76 -1.09
C ARG A 191 -3.93 -19.63 -2.33
N THR A 192 -4.40 -18.43 -2.64
CA THR A 192 -5.27 -18.20 -3.80
C THR A 192 -4.50 -18.28 -5.11
N PHE A 193 -3.27 -17.76 -5.17
CA PHE A 193 -2.42 -17.96 -6.35
C PHE A 193 -2.16 -19.45 -6.62
N TYR A 194 -1.93 -20.26 -5.59
CA TYR A 194 -1.74 -21.70 -5.73
C TYR A 194 -3.00 -22.40 -6.28
N VAL A 195 -4.19 -21.97 -5.87
CA VAL A 195 -5.46 -22.46 -6.45
C VAL A 195 -5.55 -22.10 -7.93
N LEU A 196 -5.27 -20.85 -8.31
CA LEU A 196 -5.30 -20.40 -9.70
C LEU A 196 -4.30 -21.16 -10.58
N LYS A 197 -3.06 -21.36 -10.07
CA LYS A 197 -2.06 -22.23 -10.68
C LYS A 197 -2.59 -23.66 -10.86
N GLY A 198 -3.24 -24.22 -9.84
CA GLY A 198 -3.83 -25.56 -9.91
C GLY A 198 -4.99 -25.68 -10.91
N ILE A 199 -5.79 -24.62 -11.11
CA ILE A 199 -6.82 -24.57 -12.17
C ILE A 199 -6.15 -24.63 -13.55
N SER A 200 -5.13 -23.79 -13.77
CA SER A 200 -4.34 -23.79 -15.00
C SER A 200 -3.71 -25.16 -15.31
N GLU A 201 -3.23 -25.87 -14.28
CA GLU A 201 -2.64 -27.21 -14.39
C GLU A 201 -3.68 -28.34 -14.50
N GLY A 202 -4.98 -28.03 -14.48
CA GLY A 202 -6.06 -29.03 -14.52
C GLY A 202 -6.23 -29.84 -13.23
N LYS A 203 -5.59 -29.42 -12.12
CA LYS A 203 -5.70 -30.05 -10.80
C LYS A 203 -6.95 -29.61 -10.04
N TYR A 204 -7.48 -28.44 -10.36
CA TYR A 204 -8.69 -27.89 -9.77
C TYR A 204 -9.68 -27.44 -10.84
N ALA A 205 -10.96 -27.58 -10.53
CA ALA A 205 -12.03 -27.08 -11.38
C ALA A 205 -12.17 -25.55 -11.24
N LYS A 206 -12.62 -24.88 -12.31
CA LYS A 206 -12.77 -23.41 -12.39
C LYS A 206 -13.70 -22.85 -11.33
N GLU A 207 -14.66 -23.64 -10.87
CA GLU A 207 -15.66 -23.29 -9.88
C GLU A 207 -15.02 -22.95 -8.53
N LYS A 208 -13.80 -23.42 -8.24
CA LYS A 208 -13.03 -22.99 -7.07
C LYS A 208 -12.73 -21.49 -7.08
N PHE A 209 -12.54 -20.90 -8.25
CA PHE A 209 -12.38 -19.46 -8.41
C PHE A 209 -13.73 -18.76 -8.52
N GLU A 210 -14.65 -19.27 -9.35
CA GLU A 210 -15.94 -18.63 -9.62
C GLU A 210 -16.83 -18.52 -8.36
N ASN A 211 -16.67 -19.41 -7.40
CA ASN A 211 -17.36 -19.37 -6.10
C ASN A 211 -16.58 -18.67 -4.98
N SER A 212 -15.38 -18.18 -5.27
CA SER A 212 -14.53 -17.48 -4.30
C SER A 212 -14.86 -15.99 -4.21
N PRO A 213 -14.49 -15.31 -3.11
CA PRO A 213 -14.58 -13.85 -3.03
C PRO A 213 -13.64 -13.14 -4.02
N TRP A 214 -12.67 -13.85 -4.60
CA TRP A 214 -11.72 -13.32 -5.58
C TRP A 214 -12.23 -13.32 -7.03
N LYS A 215 -13.45 -13.79 -7.28
CA LYS A 215 -14.01 -13.99 -8.64
C LYS A 215 -14.11 -12.70 -9.47
N ASP A 216 -14.19 -11.54 -8.82
CA ASP A 216 -14.30 -10.23 -9.46
C ASP A 216 -12.91 -9.66 -9.82
N TRP A 217 -12.06 -10.51 -10.39
CA TRP A 217 -10.70 -10.15 -10.79
C TRP A 217 -10.67 -9.07 -11.86
N MET A 218 -9.63 -8.24 -11.85
CA MET A 218 -9.44 -7.18 -12.84
C MET A 218 -9.17 -7.78 -14.23
N VAL A 219 -9.73 -7.17 -15.27
CA VAL A 219 -9.44 -7.51 -16.66
C VAL A 219 -8.46 -6.48 -17.20
N PHE A 220 -7.19 -6.87 -17.31
CA PHE A 220 -6.11 -6.01 -17.84
C PHE A 220 -5.66 -6.44 -19.23
N LYS A 221 -5.92 -7.70 -19.62
CA LYS A 221 -5.78 -8.17 -20.99
C LYS A 221 -7.16 -8.23 -21.64
N GLU A 222 -7.41 -7.34 -22.59
CA GLU A 222 -8.65 -7.32 -23.35
C GLU A 222 -8.87 -8.66 -24.09
N GLY A 223 -10.14 -9.10 -24.16
CA GLY A 223 -10.52 -10.38 -24.74
C GLY A 223 -10.31 -11.60 -23.83
N TRP A 224 -9.67 -11.43 -22.67
CA TRP A 224 -9.53 -12.49 -21.67
C TRP A 224 -10.60 -12.35 -20.57
N SER A 225 -11.12 -13.47 -20.12
CA SER A 225 -12.03 -13.56 -18.97
C SER A 225 -11.33 -13.19 -17.66
N LYS A 226 -12.12 -12.95 -16.60
CA LYS A 226 -11.58 -12.70 -15.25
C LYS A 226 -10.71 -13.86 -14.76
N LEU A 227 -11.11 -15.11 -15.02
CA LEU A 227 -10.33 -16.29 -14.65
C LEU A 227 -9.01 -16.36 -15.42
N GLU A 228 -9.02 -16.08 -16.74
CA GLU A 228 -7.79 -16.07 -17.54
C GLU A 228 -6.81 -14.99 -17.07
N ASN A 229 -7.29 -13.78 -16.75
CA ASN A 229 -6.46 -12.72 -16.15
C ASN A 229 -5.92 -13.13 -14.77
N ALA A 230 -6.75 -13.75 -13.91
CA ALA A 230 -6.31 -14.24 -12.61
C ALA A 230 -5.23 -15.33 -12.73
N ILE A 231 -5.37 -16.24 -13.70
CA ILE A 231 -4.36 -17.27 -14.01
C ILE A 231 -3.06 -16.61 -14.52
N ALA A 232 -3.17 -15.58 -15.36
CA ALA A 232 -1.99 -14.81 -15.79
C ALA A 232 -1.23 -14.21 -14.61
N ASP A 233 -1.94 -13.51 -13.72
CA ASP A 233 -1.34 -12.94 -12.52
C ASP A 233 -0.71 -14.01 -11.61
N ALA A 234 -1.33 -15.19 -11.50
CA ALA A 234 -0.76 -16.30 -10.73
C ALA A 234 0.59 -16.78 -11.31
N TRP A 235 0.71 -16.90 -12.63
CA TRP A 235 1.98 -17.30 -13.25
C TRP A 235 3.04 -16.20 -13.20
N ILE A 236 2.66 -14.93 -13.40
CA ILE A 236 3.55 -13.78 -13.20
C ILE A 236 4.04 -13.71 -11.76
N TYR A 237 3.18 -14.03 -10.79
CA TYR A 237 3.55 -14.15 -9.38
C TYR A 237 4.56 -15.29 -9.15
N PHE A 238 4.32 -16.48 -9.70
CA PHE A 238 5.15 -17.66 -9.44
C PHE A 238 6.51 -17.65 -10.13
N HIS A 239 6.56 -17.47 -11.44
CA HIS A 239 7.82 -17.64 -12.20
C HIS A 239 8.17 -16.44 -13.08
N GLY A 240 7.40 -15.35 -12.97
CA GLY A 240 7.72 -14.09 -13.62
C GLY A 240 7.36 -14.00 -15.10
N TYR A 241 6.87 -15.05 -15.74
CA TYR A 241 6.38 -14.97 -17.12
C TYR A 241 4.86 -14.99 -17.18
N TRP A 242 4.34 -14.28 -18.17
CA TRP A 242 2.95 -14.45 -18.59
C TRP A 242 2.72 -15.88 -19.09
N PRO A 243 1.51 -16.44 -18.92
CA PRO A 243 1.10 -17.60 -19.67
C PRO A 243 0.53 -17.19 -21.03
N ASN A 244 0.41 -18.13 -21.95
CA ASN A 244 -0.50 -17.97 -23.08
C ASN A 244 -1.97 -17.93 -22.60
N GLN A 245 -2.91 -17.57 -23.48
CA GLN A 245 -4.33 -17.45 -23.10
C GLN A 245 -4.92 -18.72 -22.48
N SER A 246 -4.49 -19.91 -22.94
CA SER A 246 -4.94 -21.18 -22.35
C SER A 246 -4.52 -21.38 -20.89
N GLY A 247 -3.59 -20.56 -20.39
CA GLY A 247 -3.00 -20.68 -19.07
C GLY A 247 -1.98 -21.81 -18.94
N LYS A 248 -1.79 -22.66 -19.95
CA LYS A 248 -1.06 -23.94 -19.81
C LYS A 248 0.43 -23.86 -20.09
N LYS A 249 0.89 -22.83 -20.80
CA LYS A 249 2.30 -22.67 -21.18
C LYS A 249 2.76 -21.24 -20.91
N ALA A 250 4.03 -21.09 -20.57
CA ALA A 250 4.67 -19.79 -20.45
C ALA A 250 4.82 -19.13 -21.83
N ASP A 251 4.60 -17.83 -21.89
CA ASP A 251 5.03 -16.97 -22.99
C ASP A 251 6.42 -16.40 -22.63
N LEU A 252 7.46 -16.97 -23.23
CA LEU A 252 8.84 -16.60 -22.95
C LEU A 252 9.22 -15.20 -23.47
N SER A 253 8.37 -14.59 -24.31
CA SER A 253 8.57 -13.22 -24.78
C SER A 253 8.04 -12.17 -23.81
N ALA A 254 7.19 -12.57 -22.87
CA ALA A 254 6.51 -11.70 -21.91
C ALA A 254 7.00 -12.00 -20.49
N PHE A 255 8.23 -11.55 -20.19
CA PHE A 255 8.85 -11.67 -18.88
C PHE A 255 8.65 -10.39 -18.05
N GLU A 256 8.20 -10.56 -16.82
CA GLU A 256 7.89 -9.53 -15.84
C GLU A 256 8.87 -9.50 -14.66
N GLY A 257 9.94 -10.30 -14.74
CA GLY A 257 10.97 -10.31 -13.73
C GLY A 257 10.72 -11.25 -12.56
N TYR A 258 11.81 -11.71 -11.94
CA TYR A 258 11.77 -12.31 -10.61
C TYR A 258 11.70 -11.20 -9.56
N ARG A 259 10.51 -10.60 -9.43
CA ARG A 259 10.27 -9.35 -8.68
C ARG A 259 10.72 -9.39 -7.22
N GLN A 260 10.72 -10.56 -6.58
CA GLN A 260 11.25 -10.74 -5.22
C GLN A 260 12.75 -10.41 -5.12
N ASN A 261 13.49 -10.45 -6.23
CA ASN A 261 14.93 -10.14 -6.27
C ASN A 261 15.23 -8.73 -6.80
N MET A 262 14.20 -7.99 -7.22
CA MET A 262 14.28 -6.60 -7.71
C MET A 262 14.14 -5.57 -6.59
N VAL A 263 14.13 -6.03 -5.34
CA VAL A 263 14.03 -5.20 -4.14
C VAL A 263 15.03 -5.67 -3.10
N SER A 264 15.44 -4.77 -2.21
CA SER A 264 16.40 -5.02 -1.13
C SER A 264 15.67 -5.31 0.17
N TRP A 265 15.80 -6.55 0.63
CA TRP A 265 15.15 -7.11 1.83
C TRP A 265 15.71 -8.51 2.15
N LYS A 266 15.43 -9.02 3.35
CA LYS A 266 15.90 -10.34 3.84
C LYS A 266 15.48 -11.54 2.97
N TYR A 267 14.37 -11.41 2.24
CA TYR A 267 13.75 -12.50 1.49
C TYR A 267 14.25 -12.62 0.05
N LYS A 268 15.19 -11.75 -0.37
CA LYS A 268 15.90 -11.88 -1.63
C LYS A 268 16.70 -13.18 -1.65
N ASP A 269 16.82 -13.78 -2.82
CA ASP A 269 17.65 -14.96 -3.04
C ASP A 269 19.13 -14.65 -2.85
N LEU A 270 19.95 -15.70 -2.65
CA LEU A 270 21.38 -15.54 -2.36
C LEU A 270 22.12 -14.90 -3.55
N PRO A 271 23.24 -14.20 -3.31
CA PRO A 271 24.09 -13.68 -4.39
C PRO A 271 24.44 -14.76 -5.43
N GLY A 272 24.37 -14.41 -6.72
CA GLY A 272 24.59 -15.35 -7.83
C GLY A 272 23.32 -16.05 -8.33
N TRP A 273 22.14 -15.71 -7.78
CA TRP A 273 20.86 -16.22 -8.25
C TRP A 273 20.59 -15.90 -9.72
N GLU A 274 21.15 -14.82 -10.25
CA GLU A 274 21.02 -14.40 -11.65
C GLU A 274 21.58 -15.47 -12.59
N GLU A 275 22.72 -16.07 -12.24
CA GLU A 275 23.35 -17.15 -13.03
C GLU A 275 22.52 -18.43 -13.00
N LEU A 276 21.96 -18.77 -11.84
CA LEU A 276 21.01 -19.88 -11.72
C LEU A 276 19.75 -19.63 -12.57
N ALA A 277 19.25 -18.40 -12.59
CA ALA A 277 18.08 -18.03 -13.37
C ALA A 277 18.33 -18.06 -14.89
N LYS A 278 19.55 -17.72 -15.34
CA LYS A 278 19.96 -17.83 -16.75
C LYS A 278 19.96 -19.28 -17.22
N VAL A 279 20.55 -20.18 -16.43
CA VAL A 279 20.58 -21.64 -16.71
C VAL A 279 19.15 -22.21 -16.73
N GLY A 280 18.32 -21.81 -15.76
CA GLY A 280 16.96 -22.30 -15.63
C GLY A 280 16.92 -23.75 -15.15
N GLY A 281 16.00 -24.55 -15.69
CA GLY A 281 15.79 -25.95 -15.28
C GLY A 281 14.62 -26.11 -14.32
N ARG A 282 14.69 -27.11 -13.44
CA ARG A 282 13.67 -27.35 -12.41
C ARG A 282 14.00 -26.52 -11.17
N GLY A 283 13.00 -25.84 -10.61
CA GLY A 283 13.17 -24.99 -9.43
C GLY A 283 12.42 -23.66 -9.56
N GLN A 284 12.75 -22.69 -8.71
CA GLN A 284 12.08 -21.38 -8.69
C GLN A 284 12.32 -20.49 -9.92
N TYR A 285 13.37 -20.76 -10.70
CA TYR A 285 13.65 -20.05 -11.96
C TYR A 285 13.28 -20.86 -13.21
N SER A 286 12.38 -21.82 -13.07
CA SER A 286 11.95 -22.61 -14.22
C SER A 286 11.18 -21.76 -15.22
N LYS A 287 11.57 -21.83 -16.49
CA LYS A 287 10.86 -21.22 -17.62
C LYS A 287 9.61 -22.01 -18.05
N THR A 288 9.28 -23.08 -17.34
CA THR A 288 8.13 -23.94 -17.65
C THR A 288 7.28 -24.18 -16.42
N HIS A 289 5.95 -24.12 -16.60
CA HIS A 289 4.98 -24.37 -15.53
C HIS A 289 5.19 -25.72 -14.83
N LYS A 290 5.49 -26.77 -15.60
CA LYS A 290 5.68 -28.14 -15.10
C LYS A 290 6.86 -28.28 -14.13
N HIS A 291 7.95 -27.55 -14.35
CA HIS A 291 9.19 -27.70 -13.57
C HIS A 291 9.38 -26.59 -12.54
N PHE A 292 8.45 -25.63 -12.46
CA PHE A 292 8.48 -24.60 -11.44
C PHE A 292 8.25 -25.18 -10.04
N VAL A 293 9.07 -24.74 -9.08
CA VAL A 293 8.95 -25.07 -7.66
C VAL A 293 9.11 -23.80 -6.83
N ALA A 294 8.13 -23.51 -5.98
CA ALA A 294 8.17 -22.36 -5.07
C ALA A 294 9.03 -22.68 -3.83
N GLU A 295 10.34 -22.48 -3.92
CA GLU A 295 11.36 -22.78 -2.90
C GLU A 295 12.25 -21.58 -2.62
N GLY A 296 12.73 -21.40 -1.38
CA GLY A 296 13.55 -20.25 -1.00
C GLY A 296 12.83 -19.28 -0.06
N LYS A 297 13.58 -18.31 0.47
CA LYS A 297 13.15 -17.44 1.59
C LYS A 297 11.87 -16.66 1.29
N PHE A 298 11.74 -16.14 0.06
CA PHE A 298 10.52 -15.47 -0.37
C PHE A 298 9.31 -16.41 -0.30
N TRP A 299 9.42 -17.62 -0.83
CA TRP A 299 8.31 -18.57 -0.85
C TRP A 299 7.95 -19.11 0.54
N GLU A 300 8.94 -19.27 1.42
CA GLU A 300 8.72 -19.60 2.83
C GLU A 300 7.92 -18.50 3.54
N ARG A 301 8.28 -17.23 3.31
CA ARG A 301 7.50 -16.08 3.79
C ARG A 301 6.09 -16.09 3.22
N GLU A 302 5.94 -16.25 1.91
CA GLU A 302 4.63 -16.22 1.22
C GLU A 302 3.66 -17.29 1.74
N LYS A 303 4.17 -18.43 2.23
CA LYS A 303 3.39 -19.51 2.85
C LYS A 303 3.17 -19.31 4.34
N ALA A 304 3.82 -18.34 4.98
CA ALA A 304 3.75 -18.14 6.42
C ALA A 304 2.43 -17.48 6.85
N ALA A 305 2.06 -17.70 8.11
CA ALA A 305 0.81 -17.21 8.69
C ALA A 305 0.58 -15.68 8.55
N PRO A 306 1.60 -14.79 8.68
CA PRO A 306 1.40 -13.35 8.49
C PRO A 306 0.87 -12.95 7.11
N GLU A 307 1.27 -13.68 6.07
CA GLU A 307 0.81 -13.43 4.71
C GLU A 307 -0.66 -13.79 4.54
N LEU A 308 -1.09 -14.92 5.13
CA LEU A 308 -2.50 -15.29 5.20
C LEU A 308 -3.32 -14.26 5.98
N TRP A 309 -2.81 -13.83 7.14
CA TRP A 309 -3.51 -12.86 7.99
C TRP A 309 -3.68 -11.50 7.33
N ARG A 310 -2.66 -11.04 6.59
CA ARG A 310 -2.67 -9.71 5.99
C ARG A 310 -3.31 -9.67 4.60
N ARG A 311 -3.35 -10.78 3.83
CA ARG A 311 -3.85 -10.79 2.44
C ARG A 311 -4.98 -11.77 2.11
N GLU A 312 -5.33 -12.72 2.97
CA GLU A 312 -6.27 -13.79 2.58
C GLU A 312 -7.63 -13.69 3.28
N ASP A 313 -7.70 -13.94 4.60
CA ASP A 313 -8.98 -14.02 5.34
C ASP A 313 -9.37 -12.66 5.94
N GLY A 314 -9.93 -12.58 7.16
CA GLY A 314 -10.10 -11.29 7.87
C GLY A 314 -11.53 -10.74 7.91
N ARG A 315 -11.65 -9.51 8.43
CA ARG A 315 -12.93 -8.92 8.87
C ARG A 315 -13.90 -8.60 7.74
N GLU A 316 -13.36 -8.32 6.55
CA GLU A 316 -14.14 -8.06 5.35
C GLU A 316 -14.54 -9.35 4.61
N GLY A 317 -14.24 -10.52 5.19
CA GLY A 317 -14.50 -11.84 4.60
C GLY A 317 -13.41 -12.33 3.64
N PHE A 318 -12.53 -11.44 3.16
CA PHE A 318 -11.33 -11.76 2.37
C PHE A 318 -10.37 -10.55 2.31
N GLY A 319 -9.14 -10.77 1.85
CA GLY A 319 -8.13 -9.72 1.64
C GLY A 319 -7.35 -9.31 2.89
N GLY A 320 -7.54 -10.01 4.00
CA GLY A 320 -6.82 -9.87 5.26
C GLY A 320 -7.02 -8.55 5.97
N ASP A 321 -6.06 -8.26 6.86
CA ASP A 321 -5.94 -6.94 7.47
C ASP A 321 -5.65 -5.82 6.45
N ASN A 322 -5.12 -6.13 5.25
CA ASN A 322 -4.97 -5.13 4.19
C ASN A 322 -6.33 -4.61 3.71
N HIS A 323 -7.26 -5.51 3.41
CA HIS A 323 -8.60 -5.11 3.00
C HIS A 323 -9.36 -4.41 4.13
N TYR A 324 -9.27 -4.92 5.36
CA TYR A 324 -9.87 -4.24 6.50
C TYR A 324 -9.29 -2.82 6.71
N ALA A 325 -7.97 -2.66 6.62
CA ALA A 325 -7.33 -1.35 6.73
C ALA A 325 -7.82 -0.41 5.64
N SER A 326 -7.80 -0.83 4.38
CA SER A 326 -8.28 0.01 3.27
C SER A 326 -9.76 0.39 3.42
N ALA A 327 -10.63 -0.59 3.69
CA ALA A 327 -12.07 -0.39 3.85
C ALA A 327 -12.38 0.54 5.02
N GLU A 328 -11.69 0.38 6.15
CA GLU A 328 -11.88 1.21 7.33
C GLU A 328 -11.47 2.66 7.05
N LEU A 329 -10.32 2.90 6.42
CA LEU A 329 -9.90 4.26 6.04
C LEU A 329 -10.92 4.93 5.12
N MET A 330 -11.44 4.21 4.12
CA MET A 330 -12.48 4.73 3.23
C MET A 330 -13.79 5.01 3.96
N ARG A 331 -14.21 4.15 4.92
CA ARG A 331 -15.39 4.42 5.77
C ARG A 331 -15.20 5.69 6.60
N PHE A 332 -14.01 5.93 7.13
CA PHE A 332 -13.72 7.17 7.86
C PHE A 332 -13.81 8.41 6.96
N VAL A 333 -13.30 8.33 5.73
CA VAL A 333 -13.46 9.41 4.74
C VAL A 333 -14.94 9.65 4.43
N GLN A 334 -15.72 8.60 4.16
CA GLN A 334 -17.17 8.69 3.95
C GLN A 334 -17.88 9.38 5.12
N TYR A 335 -17.50 9.01 6.34
CA TYR A 335 -18.08 9.53 7.57
C TYR A 335 -17.73 11.00 7.80
N GLY A 336 -16.45 11.36 7.69
CA GLY A 336 -15.96 12.71 7.96
C GLY A 336 -16.45 13.71 6.92
N LEU A 337 -16.51 13.30 5.65
CA LEU A 337 -17.04 14.15 4.57
C LEU A 337 -18.53 14.45 4.75
N ARG A 338 -19.36 13.49 5.18
CA ARG A 338 -20.80 13.71 5.40
C ARG A 338 -21.15 14.47 6.66
N LYS A 339 -20.31 14.36 7.68
CA LYS A 339 -20.63 14.91 8.99
C LYS A 339 -20.31 16.40 9.12
N ARG A 340 -19.22 16.85 8.50
CA ARG A 340 -18.74 18.22 8.68
C ARG A 340 -19.63 19.15 7.89
N LYS A 341 -20.52 19.86 8.60
CA LYS A 341 -21.30 20.96 8.04
C LYS A 341 -20.32 22.05 7.63
N THR A 342 -20.20 22.27 6.34
CA THR A 342 -19.55 23.43 5.75
C THR A 342 -20.63 24.45 5.39
N GLU A 343 -20.29 25.74 5.42
CA GLU A 343 -21.19 26.80 4.95
C GLU A 343 -21.44 26.67 3.43
N GLU A 344 -20.43 26.24 2.69
CA GLU A 344 -20.50 25.90 1.27
C GLU A 344 -21.10 24.50 1.06
N LYS A 345 -21.94 24.32 0.04
CA LYS A 345 -22.48 23.01 -0.36
C LYS A 345 -21.44 22.27 -1.21
N PHE A 346 -20.96 21.15 -0.69
CA PHE A 346 -20.08 20.22 -1.42
C PHE A 346 -20.84 18.99 -1.91
N PRO A 347 -20.36 18.31 -2.96
CA PRO A 347 -20.93 17.05 -3.40
C PRO A 347 -20.79 15.99 -2.30
N GLU A 348 -21.75 15.06 -2.28
CA GLU A 348 -21.63 13.85 -1.48
C GLU A 348 -20.54 12.93 -2.07
N PRO A 349 -19.69 12.31 -1.24
CA PRO A 349 -18.69 11.37 -1.75
C PRO A 349 -19.34 10.13 -2.36
N GLY A 350 -18.79 9.65 -3.47
CA GLY A 350 -19.22 8.42 -4.16
C GLY A 350 -19.11 7.16 -3.28
N PRO A 351 -19.56 5.99 -3.74
CA PRO A 351 -19.58 4.76 -2.95
C PRO A 351 -18.18 4.23 -2.61
N ILE A 352 -18.12 3.25 -1.70
CA ILE A 352 -16.95 2.36 -1.60
C ILE A 352 -17.19 1.20 -2.57
N ASN A 353 -16.44 1.18 -3.66
CA ASN A 353 -16.54 0.20 -4.73
C ASN A 353 -15.87 -1.13 -4.34
N LYS A 354 -16.12 -2.16 -5.15
CA LYS A 354 -15.40 -3.43 -5.04
C LYS A 354 -13.89 -3.20 -5.24
N PRO A 355 -13.04 -3.96 -4.54
CA PRO A 355 -11.60 -3.82 -4.66
C PRO A 355 -11.07 -4.21 -6.05
N TYR A 356 -9.99 -3.58 -6.48
CA TYR A 356 -9.20 -4.01 -7.63
C TYR A 356 -8.28 -5.15 -7.21
N LEU A 357 -8.34 -6.27 -7.93
CA LEU A 357 -7.63 -7.51 -7.61
C LEU A 357 -6.60 -7.80 -8.69
N SER A 358 -5.32 -7.90 -8.31
CA SER A 358 -4.22 -8.32 -9.20
C SER A 358 -2.95 -8.70 -8.42
N THR A 359 -1.85 -9.03 -9.12
CA THR A 359 -0.52 -9.27 -8.56
C THR A 359 0.26 -7.97 -8.27
N TYR A 360 -0.40 -7.01 -7.60
CA TYR A 360 0.20 -5.71 -7.28
C TYR A 360 1.48 -5.85 -6.43
N ALA A 361 2.53 -5.15 -6.86
CA ALA A 361 3.86 -5.29 -6.28
C ALA A 361 3.95 -4.75 -4.84
N LEU A 362 3.46 -3.54 -4.59
CA LEU A 362 3.56 -2.90 -3.27
C LEU A 362 2.99 -3.78 -2.14
N PRO A 363 1.72 -4.24 -2.16
CA PRO A 363 1.20 -5.09 -1.09
C PRO A 363 1.88 -6.46 -1.01
N THR A 364 2.53 -6.95 -2.07
CA THR A 364 3.25 -8.23 -2.07
C THR A 364 4.61 -8.12 -1.37
N PHE A 365 5.41 -7.13 -1.75
CA PHE A 365 6.84 -7.07 -1.43
C PHE A 365 7.19 -6.17 -0.23
N ILE A 366 6.20 -5.69 0.53
CA ILE A 366 6.43 -4.98 1.80
C ILE A 366 6.12 -5.86 3.01
N ASN A 367 6.89 -5.72 4.09
CA ASN A 367 6.60 -6.33 5.40
C ASN A 367 5.78 -5.38 6.28
N ALA A 368 4.56 -5.07 5.84
CA ALA A 368 3.62 -4.22 6.56
C ALA A 368 2.17 -4.59 6.23
N ILE A 369 1.23 -4.07 7.02
CA ILE A 369 -0.16 -3.97 6.57
C ILE A 369 -0.23 -2.88 5.51
N SER A 370 -0.87 -3.18 4.39
CA SER A 370 -1.02 -2.26 3.27
C SER A 370 -2.47 -1.78 3.19
N ALA A 371 -2.68 -0.49 3.40
CA ALA A 371 -3.91 0.20 3.04
C ALA A 371 -3.68 0.93 1.71
N TYR A 372 -3.83 0.20 0.60
CA TYR A 372 -3.75 0.76 -0.74
C TYR A 372 -5.13 1.24 -1.18
N LEU A 373 -5.25 2.55 -1.43
CA LEU A 373 -6.49 3.24 -1.72
C LEU A 373 -6.44 3.88 -3.11
N GLU A 374 -7.37 3.50 -3.97
CA GLU A 374 -7.89 4.41 -4.98
C GLU A 374 -8.86 5.35 -4.26
N ILE A 375 -8.41 6.54 -3.86
CA ILE A 375 -9.15 7.44 -2.96
C ILE A 375 -10.21 8.28 -3.70
N GLY A 376 -10.30 8.13 -5.02
CA GLY A 376 -11.15 8.90 -5.90
C GLY A 376 -10.86 8.55 -7.36
N TYR A 377 -11.61 9.17 -8.28
CA TYR A 377 -11.36 9.05 -9.71
C TYR A 377 -11.01 10.41 -10.33
N ILE A 378 -9.90 10.48 -11.06
CA ILE A 378 -9.35 11.75 -11.55
C ILE A 378 -10.25 12.47 -12.57
N ASP A 379 -11.08 11.71 -13.27
CA ASP A 379 -12.02 12.19 -14.27
C ASP A 379 -13.44 12.42 -13.71
N LYS A 380 -13.64 12.25 -12.40
CA LYS A 380 -14.92 12.54 -11.72
C LYS A 380 -14.84 13.86 -10.98
N GLU A 381 -15.64 14.82 -11.45
CA GLU A 381 -15.67 16.17 -10.90
C GLU A 381 -15.99 16.19 -9.40
N ASN A 382 -16.97 15.40 -8.95
CA ASN A 382 -17.33 15.33 -7.53
C ASN A 382 -16.16 14.84 -6.66
N ASP A 383 -15.45 13.81 -7.10
CA ASP A 383 -14.28 13.29 -6.37
C ASP A 383 -13.17 14.33 -6.35
N MET A 384 -12.92 15.02 -7.46
CA MET A 384 -11.88 16.05 -7.53
C MET A 384 -12.21 17.28 -6.67
N ILE A 385 -13.48 17.70 -6.60
CA ILE A 385 -13.91 18.76 -5.67
C ILE A 385 -13.59 18.36 -4.22
N LEU A 386 -13.86 17.10 -3.85
CA LEU A 386 -13.58 16.62 -2.50
C LEU A 386 -12.08 16.52 -2.21
N MET A 387 -11.29 16.00 -3.15
CA MET A 387 -9.84 15.85 -3.00
C MET A 387 -9.08 17.17 -3.01
N THR A 388 -9.61 18.21 -3.66
CA THR A 388 -8.94 19.52 -3.77
C THR A 388 -9.48 20.54 -2.77
N LYS A 389 -10.78 20.77 -2.75
CA LYS A 389 -11.40 21.81 -1.90
C LYS A 389 -11.66 21.33 -0.47
N ARG A 390 -11.84 20.02 -0.27
CA ARG A 390 -12.05 19.41 1.05
C ARG A 390 -10.92 18.50 1.50
N LYS A 391 -9.73 18.69 0.93
CA LYS A 391 -8.50 17.94 1.20
C LYS A 391 -8.21 17.76 2.69
N LYS A 392 -8.33 18.84 3.49
CA LYS A 392 -8.14 18.81 4.94
C LYS A 392 -9.12 17.90 5.67
N ASP A 393 -10.37 17.85 5.23
CA ASP A 393 -11.37 16.95 5.83
C ASP A 393 -11.09 15.49 5.48
N VAL A 394 -10.64 15.23 4.25
CA VAL A 394 -10.18 13.89 3.84
C VAL A 394 -8.97 13.48 4.68
N ALA A 395 -7.96 14.34 4.80
CA ALA A 395 -6.76 14.10 5.60
C ALA A 395 -7.07 13.83 7.08
N ILE A 396 -7.94 14.63 7.71
CA ILE A 396 -8.34 14.40 9.09
C ILE A 396 -9.12 13.09 9.24
N SER A 397 -9.94 12.73 8.25
CA SER A 397 -10.67 11.46 8.25
C SER A 397 -9.74 10.26 8.12
N LEU A 398 -8.77 10.32 7.22
CA LEU A 398 -7.72 9.30 7.09
C LEU A 398 -6.93 9.17 8.40
N ALA A 399 -6.53 10.30 9.01
CA ALA A 399 -5.83 10.29 10.29
C ALA A 399 -6.65 9.66 11.43
N ALA A 400 -7.96 9.93 11.48
CA ALA A 400 -8.88 9.29 12.43
C ALA A 400 -8.98 7.77 12.19
N GLY A 401 -9.07 7.36 10.92
CA GLY A 401 -9.07 5.94 10.55
C GLY A 401 -7.78 5.23 10.90
N ILE A 402 -6.63 5.86 10.66
CA ILE A 402 -5.32 5.35 11.07
C ILE A 402 -5.27 5.17 12.58
N TYR A 403 -5.66 6.18 13.35
CA TYR A 403 -5.70 6.08 14.81
C TYR A 403 -6.62 4.94 15.27
N SER A 404 -7.79 4.77 14.64
CA SER A 404 -8.71 3.66 14.90
C SER A 404 -8.08 2.28 14.62
N LEU A 405 -7.33 2.14 13.53
CA LEU A 405 -6.62 0.88 13.23
C LEU A 405 -5.54 0.57 14.28
N VAL A 406 -4.88 1.59 14.84
CA VAL A 406 -3.83 1.45 15.86
C VAL A 406 -4.43 1.12 17.23
N HIS A 407 -5.33 1.96 17.72
CA HIS A 407 -5.81 1.92 19.11
C HIS A 407 -7.21 1.30 19.24
N GLY A 408 -8.05 1.52 18.22
CA GLY A 408 -9.50 1.33 18.31
C GLY A 408 -10.16 2.61 18.80
N MET A 409 -11.42 2.81 18.43
CA MET A 409 -12.19 3.99 18.79
C MET A 409 -13.68 3.69 18.62
N ARG A 410 -14.51 3.99 19.62
CA ARG A 410 -15.97 3.87 19.48
C ARG A 410 -16.53 5.01 18.64
N ILE A 411 -17.13 4.66 17.51
CA ILE A 411 -17.65 5.65 16.55
C ILE A 411 -19.03 6.13 16.98
N LYS A 412 -19.28 7.44 16.88
CA LYS A 412 -20.62 8.00 17.10
C LYS A 412 -21.58 7.44 16.06
N LYS A 413 -22.70 6.87 16.52
CA LYS A 413 -23.75 6.32 15.65
C LYS A 413 -24.25 7.37 14.67
N GLN A 414 -24.38 6.98 13.40
CA GLN A 414 -24.97 7.79 12.34
C GLN A 414 -25.73 6.89 11.37
N ASN A 415 -26.73 7.47 10.70
CA ASN A 415 -27.52 6.78 9.70
C ASN A 415 -26.96 7.07 8.30
N TYR A 416 -25.81 6.46 7.98
CA TYR A 416 -25.14 6.56 6.69
C TYR A 416 -24.77 5.16 6.17
N PRO A 417 -24.64 4.97 4.85
CA PRO A 417 -24.38 3.65 4.27
C PRO A 417 -23.02 3.05 4.70
N TYR A 418 -22.04 3.90 5.01
CA TYR A 418 -20.69 3.48 5.35
C TYR A 418 -20.30 4.02 6.73
N VAL A 419 -20.58 3.26 7.78
CA VAL A 419 -20.19 3.60 9.16
C VAL A 419 -18.87 2.89 9.49
N PRO A 420 -17.83 3.60 9.97
CA PRO A 420 -16.59 2.97 10.39
C PRO A 420 -16.81 1.97 11.54
N VAL A 421 -16.05 0.89 11.54
CA VAL A 421 -16.18 -0.19 12.53
C VAL A 421 -15.54 0.21 13.87
N GLY A 422 -14.48 1.00 13.83
CA GLY A 422 -13.80 1.51 15.02
C GLY A 422 -12.88 0.50 15.72
N LYS A 423 -12.59 -0.64 15.10
CA LYS A 423 -11.82 -1.73 15.75
C LYS A 423 -10.36 -1.70 15.31
N LYS A 424 -9.43 -1.84 16.26
CA LYS A 424 -8.01 -2.00 15.93
C LYS A 424 -7.69 -3.31 15.22
N ILE A 425 -6.61 -3.28 14.46
CA ILE A 425 -5.92 -4.47 13.97
C ILE A 425 -5.30 -5.22 15.16
N ASN A 426 -5.22 -6.55 15.07
CA ASN A 426 -4.55 -7.36 16.07
C ASN A 426 -3.03 -7.31 15.87
N TRP A 427 -2.40 -6.17 16.14
CA TRP A 427 -0.95 -5.97 15.94
C TRP A 427 -0.08 -6.99 16.65
N LYS A 428 -0.51 -7.45 17.84
CA LYS A 428 0.22 -8.43 18.66
C LYS A 428 0.49 -9.74 17.91
N ARG A 429 -0.39 -10.16 16.99
CA ARG A 429 -0.18 -11.41 16.23
C ARG A 429 1.02 -11.31 15.27
N TYR A 430 1.36 -10.10 14.82
CA TYR A 430 2.53 -9.84 13.98
C TYR A 430 3.78 -9.55 14.81
N GLU A 431 3.62 -8.91 15.97
CA GLU A 431 4.71 -8.51 16.86
C GLU A 431 5.29 -9.69 17.67
N ASN A 432 4.45 -10.66 18.08
CA ASN A 432 4.82 -11.73 19.03
C ASN A 432 4.92 -13.11 18.38
N ARG A 433 5.51 -13.21 17.18
CA ARG A 433 5.69 -14.50 16.52
C ARG A 433 6.94 -15.22 17.03
N LYS A 434 6.99 -16.54 16.81
CA LYS A 434 8.17 -17.36 17.12
C LYS A 434 9.41 -16.91 16.35
N GLU A 435 9.22 -16.48 15.09
CA GLU A 435 10.30 -16.01 14.23
C GLU A 435 10.68 -14.54 14.49
N GLY A 436 10.08 -13.90 15.51
CA GLY A 436 10.28 -12.48 15.82
C GLY A 436 9.22 -11.56 15.20
N ASN A 437 9.43 -10.25 15.35
CA ASN A 437 8.47 -9.25 14.90
C ASN A 437 8.45 -9.17 13.36
N TYR A 438 7.29 -9.46 12.75
CA TYR A 438 7.12 -9.49 11.29
C TYR A 438 7.51 -8.19 10.59
N PHE A 439 7.28 -7.04 11.24
CA PHE A 439 7.59 -5.73 10.67
C PHE A 439 9.10 -5.42 10.73
N GLN A 440 9.81 -5.96 11.72
CA GLN A 440 11.22 -5.64 11.97
C GLN A 440 12.18 -6.55 11.21
N ILE A 441 11.81 -7.83 11.07
CA ILE A 441 12.67 -8.88 10.49
C ILE A 441 13.09 -8.61 9.04
N VAL A 442 12.40 -7.75 8.30
CA VAL A 442 12.61 -7.56 6.84
C VAL A 442 13.98 -6.99 6.47
N SER A 443 14.68 -6.43 7.44
CA SER A 443 15.94 -5.69 7.29
C SER A 443 17.10 -6.29 8.11
N GLU A 444 16.85 -7.43 8.73
CA GLU A 444 17.88 -8.28 9.37
C GLU A 444 18.49 -9.22 8.32
#